data_AF-A0A3G5T2X5-F1
#
_entry.id   AF-A0A3G5T2X5-F1
#
_cell.length_a   1.000
_cell.length_b   1.000
_cell.length_c   1.000
_cell.angle_alpha   90.00
_cell.angle_beta   90.00
_cell.angle_gamma   90.00
#
_symmetry.space_group_name_H-M   'P 1'
#
loop_
_entity.id
_entity.type
_entity.pdbx_description
1 polymer ?
#
loop_
_entity_poly.entity_id
_entity_poly.type
_entity_poly.pdbx_seq_one_letter_code
_entity_poly.pdbx_strand_id
1 'polypeptide(L)'
;MNWKKPGSAAPTSFFKNDEHRGELLGVEVLEVTKEDGKYGEKPVTYGNVTVFETGETFTRAKLMGSALARQLRSKVGEQVLGRLVKERASEGSPESWWLKDPTDQDIEIANGGAVASSDDDDDDIPPWEQ
;
A
#
# COMPACT_ATOMS: atom_id res chain seq x y z
N MET A 1 1.29 15.47 -3.34
CA MET A 1 2.59 14.78 -3.49
C MET A 1 2.56 13.97 -4.78
N ASN A 2 3.68 13.83 -5.48
CA ASN A 2 3.79 12.98 -6.67
C ASN A 2 4.90 11.96 -6.36
N TRP A 3 4.53 10.84 -5.75
CA TRP A 3 5.49 9.82 -5.34
C TRP A 3 6.10 9.17 -6.59
N LYS A 4 7.28 9.65 -6.99
CA LYS A 4 7.99 9.11 -8.16
C LYS A 4 8.49 7.71 -7.83
N LYS A 5 7.87 6.75 -8.52
CA LYS A 5 8.17 5.31 -8.56
C LYS A 5 9.68 4.97 -8.41
N PRO A 6 10.08 4.13 -7.45
CA PRO A 6 11.25 3.29 -7.66
C PRO A 6 10.93 2.31 -8.80
N GLY A 7 11.73 2.39 -9.86
CA GLY A 7 11.56 1.59 -11.05
C GLY A 7 11.84 0.12 -10.78
N SER A 8 10.77 -0.67 -10.68
CA SER A 8 10.74 -2.01 -11.26
C SER A 8 9.27 -2.44 -11.32
N ALA A 9 8.68 -2.39 -12.52
CA ALA A 9 7.36 -2.97 -12.73
C ALA A 9 7.50 -4.49 -12.59
N ALA A 10 7.20 -5.03 -11.42
CA ALA A 10 7.12 -6.48 -11.24
C ALA A 10 6.01 -7.02 -12.17
N PRO A 11 6.29 -8.08 -12.95
CA PRO A 11 5.37 -8.57 -13.95
C PRO A 11 4.14 -9.20 -13.28
N THR A 12 2.96 -8.64 -13.53
CA THR A 12 1.67 -9.36 -13.37
C THR A 12 1.38 -10.00 -12.00
N SER A 13 2.05 -9.59 -10.92
CA SER A 13 1.73 -10.08 -9.58
C SER A 13 0.39 -9.45 -9.14
N PHE A 14 -0.60 -10.30 -8.91
CA PHE A 14 -1.87 -9.87 -8.32
C PHE A 14 -1.59 -9.38 -6.90
N PHE A 15 -1.82 -8.09 -6.65
CA PHE A 15 -1.80 -7.54 -5.30
C PHE A 15 -2.82 -8.30 -4.44
N LYS A 16 -2.38 -8.95 -3.35
CA LYS A 16 -3.27 -9.55 -2.38
C LYS A 16 -3.24 -8.75 -1.09
N ASN A 17 -4.39 -8.21 -0.69
CA ASN A 17 -4.52 -7.46 0.55
C ASN A 17 -4.01 -8.22 1.80
N ASP A 18 -4.13 -9.55 1.81
CA ASP A 18 -3.73 -10.38 2.94
C ASP A 18 -2.21 -10.47 3.11
N GLU A 19 -1.46 -10.48 2.00
CA GLU A 19 0.01 -10.53 1.99
C GLU A 19 0.62 -9.20 2.48
N HIS A 20 -0.09 -8.10 2.25
CA HIS A 20 0.36 -6.75 2.61
C HIS A 20 -0.39 -6.16 3.82
N ARG A 21 -0.93 -7.04 4.68
CA ARG A 21 -1.67 -6.61 5.87
C ARG A 21 -0.73 -5.93 6.85
N GLY A 22 -1.12 -4.73 7.24
CA GLY A 22 -0.37 -3.90 8.15
C GLY A 22 0.64 -3.04 7.43
N GLU A 23 0.83 -3.15 6.12
CA GLU A 23 1.87 -2.38 5.44
C GLU A 23 1.42 -0.98 5.01
N LEU A 24 2.39 -0.07 4.90
CA LEU A 24 2.17 1.27 4.36
C LEU A 24 2.03 1.26 2.83
N LEU A 25 0.84 1.63 2.35
CA LEU A 25 0.50 1.63 0.94
C LEU A 25 0.22 3.05 0.41
N GLY A 26 0.84 3.39 -0.71
CA GLY A 26 0.43 4.50 -1.56
C GLY A 26 -0.45 3.99 -2.69
N VAL A 27 -1.74 4.29 -2.64
CA VAL A 27 -2.72 3.85 -3.63
C VAL A 27 -3.16 5.02 -4.49
N GLU A 28 -2.75 5.03 -5.75
CA GLU A 28 -3.34 5.88 -6.78
C GLU A 28 -4.60 5.22 -7.30
N VAL A 29 -5.76 5.77 -6.96
CA VAL A 29 -7.05 5.17 -7.34
C VAL A 29 -7.34 5.49 -8.80
N LEU A 30 -7.36 4.47 -9.66
CA LEU A 30 -7.66 4.66 -11.08
C LEU A 30 -9.16 4.55 -11.34
N GLU A 31 -9.81 3.54 -10.76
CA GLU A 31 -11.23 3.27 -10.97
C GLU A 31 -11.81 2.49 -9.79
N VAL A 32 -13.06 2.77 -9.45
CA VAL A 32 -13.86 1.92 -8.57
C VAL A 32 -15.06 1.41 -9.35
N THR A 33 -15.08 0.11 -9.60
CA THR A 33 -16.13 -0.56 -10.37
C THR A 33 -16.79 -1.66 -9.54
N LYS A 34 -17.80 -2.32 -10.11
CA LYS A 34 -18.39 -3.54 -9.56
C LYS A 34 -18.10 -4.68 -10.53
N GLU A 35 -17.68 -5.81 -10.00
CA GLU A 35 -17.50 -7.03 -10.79
C GLU A 35 -18.40 -8.13 -10.27
N ASP A 36 -18.97 -8.92 -11.18
CA ASP A 36 -19.75 -10.11 -10.85
C ASP A 36 -18.90 -11.13 -10.11
N GLY A 37 -19.21 -11.33 -8.83
CA GLY A 37 -18.67 -12.38 -8.00
C GLY A 37 -19.63 -13.56 -7.86
N LYS A 38 -19.13 -14.67 -7.32
CA LYS A 38 -19.92 -15.87 -6.99
C LYS A 38 -21.17 -15.60 -6.13
N TYR A 39 -21.21 -14.47 -5.43
CA TYR A 39 -22.28 -14.08 -4.52
C TYR A 39 -22.92 -12.73 -4.90
N GLY A 40 -22.83 -12.33 -6.18
CA GLY A 40 -23.31 -11.05 -6.70
C GLY A 40 -22.19 -10.04 -6.97
N GLU A 41 -22.59 -8.85 -7.43
CA GLU A 41 -21.69 -7.74 -7.74
C GLU A 41 -20.89 -7.33 -6.49
N LYS A 42 -19.56 -7.43 -6.58
CA LYS A 42 -18.65 -6.96 -5.54
C LYS A 42 -17.95 -5.69 -6.00
N PRO A 43 -17.90 -4.65 -5.17
CA PRO A 43 -17.12 -3.47 -5.48
C PRO A 43 -15.62 -3.82 -5.48
N VAL A 44 -14.93 -3.35 -6.50
CA VAL A 44 -13.52 -3.58 -6.76
C VAL A 44 -12.87 -2.24 -7.05
N THR A 45 -11.71 -2.00 -6.46
CA THR A 45 -10.91 -0.82 -6.76
C THR A 45 -9.69 -1.22 -7.57
N TYR A 46 -9.49 -0.57 -8.70
CA TYR A 46 -8.27 -0.66 -9.48
C TYR A 46 -7.41 0.57 -9.18
N GLY A 47 -6.15 0.34 -8.86
CA GLY A 47 -5.22 1.42 -8.54
C GLY A 47 -3.77 1.04 -8.76
N ASN A 48 -2.89 2.03 -8.87
CA ASN A 48 -1.46 1.76 -8.73
C ASN A 48 -1.15 1.73 -7.24
N VAL A 49 -0.60 0.62 -6.75
CA VAL A 49 -0.28 0.43 -5.34
C VAL A 49 1.23 0.41 -5.20
N THR A 50 1.77 1.27 -4.36
CA THR A 50 3.16 1.27 -3.96
C THR A 50 3.25 0.82 -2.51
N VAL A 51 3.99 -0.24 -2.24
CA VAL A 51 4.31 -0.69 -0.88
C VAL A 51 5.60 0.00 -0.48
N PHE A 52 5.56 0.87 0.51
CA PHE A 52 6.74 1.65 0.91
C PHE A 52 7.76 0.84 1.70
N GLU A 53 7.32 -0.21 2.41
CA GLU A 53 8.19 -1.06 3.22
C GLU A 53 9.05 -1.99 2.36
N THR A 54 8.49 -2.56 1.29
CA THR A 54 9.24 -3.42 0.34
C THR A 54 9.76 -2.66 -0.88
N GLY A 55 9.27 -1.44 -1.13
CA GLY A 55 9.55 -0.68 -2.35
C GLY A 55 8.84 -1.21 -3.60
N GLU A 56 7.96 -2.20 -3.46
CA GLU A 56 7.27 -2.82 -4.59
C GLU A 56 6.16 -1.92 -5.15
N THR A 57 6.02 -1.87 -6.47
CA THR A 57 4.95 -1.12 -7.13
C THR A 57 4.13 -2.04 -8.03
N PHE A 58 2.84 -2.14 -7.72
CA PHE A 58 1.85 -2.88 -8.48
C PHE A 58 1.04 -1.91 -9.35
N THR A 59 1.16 -2.05 -10.66
CA THR A 59 0.40 -1.21 -11.60
C THR A 59 -0.97 -1.82 -11.85
N ARG A 60 -2.03 -1.01 -11.80
CA ARG A 60 -3.42 -1.46 -12.01
C ARG A 60 -3.81 -2.66 -11.14
N ALA A 61 -3.34 -2.65 -9.90
CA ALA A 61 -3.63 -3.63 -8.87
C ALA A 61 -5.13 -3.68 -8.54
N LYS A 62 -5.64 -4.89 -8.32
CA LYS A 62 -7.02 -5.14 -7.93
C LYS A 62 -7.13 -5.21 -6.41
N LEU A 63 -7.64 -4.16 -5.80
CA LEU A 63 -7.90 -4.09 -4.37
C LEU A 63 -9.33 -4.58 -4.08
N MET A 64 -9.44 -5.66 -3.32
CA MET A 64 -10.72 -6.24 -2.92
C MET A 64 -11.15 -5.75 -1.54
N GLY A 65 -12.39 -5.32 -1.40
CA GLY A 65 -12.97 -4.98 -0.10
C GLY A 65 -14.06 -3.92 -0.24
N SER A 66 -15.26 -4.21 0.23
CA SER A 66 -16.40 -3.30 0.05
C SER A 66 -16.22 -1.97 0.77
N ALA A 67 -15.61 -1.99 1.95
CA ALA A 67 -15.33 -0.79 2.70
C ALA A 67 -14.13 -0.02 2.13
N LEU A 68 -13.06 -0.71 1.71
CA LEU A 68 -11.96 -0.10 0.96
C LEU A 68 -12.45 0.61 -0.30
N ALA A 69 -13.23 -0.08 -1.12
CA ALA A 69 -13.79 0.47 -2.34
C ALA A 69 -14.71 1.66 -2.07
N ARG A 70 -15.47 1.62 -0.97
CA ARG A 70 -16.32 2.74 -0.56
C ARG A 70 -15.50 3.96 -0.09
N GLN A 71 -14.39 3.73 0.61
CA GLN A 71 -13.45 4.76 1.04
C GLN A 71 -12.74 5.41 -0.16
N LEU A 72 -12.27 4.59 -1.09
CA LEU A 72 -11.49 5.02 -2.25
C LEU A 72 -12.35 5.57 -3.40
N ARG A 73 -13.65 5.30 -3.43
CA ARG A 73 -14.56 5.79 -4.48
C ARG A 73 -14.54 7.31 -4.62
N SER A 74 -14.44 8.04 -3.50
CA SER A 74 -14.38 9.50 -3.51
C SER A 74 -12.98 10.04 -3.83
N LYS A 75 -11.99 9.15 -3.98
CA LYS A 75 -10.57 9.43 -4.18
C LYS A 75 -10.07 8.98 -5.57
N VAL A 76 -10.98 8.65 -6.49
CA VAL A 76 -10.63 8.30 -7.88
C VAL A 76 -9.90 9.46 -8.54
N GLY A 77 -8.72 9.20 -9.08
CA GLY A 77 -7.80 10.19 -9.64
C GLY A 77 -6.88 10.86 -8.62
N GLU A 78 -7.01 10.53 -7.34
CA GLU A 78 -6.11 10.99 -6.27
C GLU A 78 -5.19 9.85 -5.81
N GLN A 79 -4.04 10.24 -5.25
CA GLN A 79 -3.16 9.32 -4.53
C GLN A 79 -3.47 9.36 -3.04
N VAL A 80 -3.75 8.21 -2.46
CA VAL A 80 -4.09 8.02 -1.05
C VAL A 80 -2.96 7.26 -0.39
N LEU A 81 -2.39 7.82 0.69
CA LEU A 81 -1.46 7.10 1.54
C LEU A 81 -2.23 6.54 2.74
N GLY A 82 -1.95 5.30 3.11
CA GLY A 82 -2.51 4.74 4.33
C GLY A 82 -2.00 3.34 4.62
N ARG A 83 -2.13 2.92 5.87
CA ARG A 83 -1.72 1.58 6.31
C ARG A 83 -2.87 0.61 6.08
N LEU A 84 -2.61 -0.48 5.35
CA LEU A 84 -3.65 -1.46 5.03
C LEU A 84 -4.00 -2.28 6.26
N VAL A 85 -5.22 -2.15 6.76
CA VAL A 85 -5.68 -2.89 7.94
C VAL A 85 -6.91 -3.71 7.63
N LYS A 86 -7.01 -4.86 8.31
CA LYS A 86 -8.21 -5.68 8.35
C LYS A 86 -8.78 -5.58 9.75
N GLU A 87 -9.83 -4.79 9.89
CA GLU A 87 -10.46 -4.51 11.17
C GLU A 87 -11.99 -4.61 11.06
N ARG A 88 -12.63 -4.75 12.21
CA ARG A 88 -14.09 -4.82 12.32
C ARG A 88 -14.64 -3.42 12.55
N ALA A 89 -15.56 -2.97 11.68
CA ALA A 89 -16.11 -1.59 11.74
C ALA A 89 -16.86 -1.30 13.02
N SER A 90 -17.55 -2.30 13.56
CA SER A 90 -18.32 -2.22 14.79
C SER A 90 -18.52 -3.63 15.33
N GLU A 91 -18.73 -3.77 16.64
CA GLU A 91 -19.02 -5.05 17.27
C GLU A 91 -20.13 -5.81 16.51
N GLY A 92 -19.85 -7.03 16.05
CA GLY A 92 -20.76 -7.84 15.22
C GLY A 92 -20.61 -7.71 13.70
N SER A 93 -19.84 -6.75 13.18
CA SER A 93 -19.59 -6.64 11.72
C SER A 93 -18.53 -7.63 11.23
N PRO A 94 -18.57 -8.08 9.96
CA PRO A 94 -17.45 -8.82 9.39
C PRO A 94 -16.21 -7.92 9.32
N GLU A 95 -15.04 -8.52 9.51
CA GLU A 95 -13.78 -7.83 9.29
C GLU A 95 -13.70 -7.36 7.83
N SER A 96 -13.21 -6.16 7.61
CA SER A 96 -13.13 -5.56 6.29
C SER A 96 -11.79 -4.84 6.12
N TRP A 97 -11.30 -4.83 4.88
CA TRP A 97 -10.07 -4.13 4.51
C TRP A 97 -10.33 -2.64 4.39
N TRP A 98 -9.56 -1.80 5.09
CA TRP A 98 -9.56 -0.33 4.97
C TRP A 98 -8.13 0.20 4.96
N LEU A 99 -7.96 1.43 4.47
CA LEU A 99 -6.72 2.16 4.65
C LEU A 99 -6.88 3.05 5.88
N LYS A 100 -6.11 2.76 6.93
CA LYS A 100 -6.02 3.64 8.09
C LYS A 100 -5.18 4.86 7.72
N ASP A 101 -5.55 6.01 8.27
CA ASP A 101 -4.77 7.24 8.09
C ASP A 101 -3.30 6.99 8.47
N PRO A 102 -2.36 7.46 7.63
CA PRO A 102 -0.94 7.32 7.91
C PRO A 102 -0.59 8.17 9.13
N THR A 103 0.29 7.64 9.98
CA THR A 103 0.88 8.42 11.07
C THR A 103 1.93 9.39 10.52
N ASP A 104 2.36 10.38 11.31
CA ASP A 104 3.46 11.28 10.92
C ASP A 104 4.71 10.49 10.50
N GLN A 105 5.02 9.39 11.20
CA GLN A 105 6.11 8.48 10.86
C GLN A 105 5.92 7.79 9.49
N ASP A 106 4.69 7.39 9.15
CA ASP A 106 4.38 6.82 7.84
C ASP A 106 4.54 7.87 6.72
N ILE A 107 4.16 9.12 7.00
CA ILE A 107 4.33 10.24 6.06
C ILE A 107 5.83 10.50 5.83
N GLU A 108 6.65 10.44 6.88
CA GLU A 108 8.11 10.55 6.75
C GLU A 108 8.67 9.43 5.86
N ILE A 109 8.32 8.17 6.13
CA ILE A 109 8.73 7.01 5.29
C ILE A 109 8.34 7.24 3.82
N ALA A 110 7.10 7.66 3.57
CA ALA A 110 6.60 7.90 2.21
C ALA A 110 7.27 9.09 1.50
N ASN A 111 7.82 10.05 2.23
CA ASN A 111 8.56 11.19 1.67
C ASN A 111 10.06 10.90 1.48
N GLY A 112 10.52 9.67 1.73
CA GLY A 112 11.94 9.30 1.66
C GLY A 112 12.69 9.56 2.96
N GLY A 113 11.98 9.79 4.07
CA GLY A 113 12.51 9.66 5.41
C GLY A 113 12.95 8.21 5.59
N ALA A 114 14.23 8.04 5.92
CA ALA A 114 14.89 6.76 6.03
C ALA A 114 14.01 5.74 6.79
N VAL A 115 13.47 4.74 6.07
CA VAL A 115 13.58 3.40 6.64
C VAL A 115 15.07 3.27 6.88
N ALA A 116 15.47 3.15 8.14
CA ALA A 116 16.85 2.89 8.47
C ALA A 116 17.22 1.58 7.75
N SER A 117 17.74 1.68 6.54
CA SER A 117 18.89 0.89 6.17
C SER A 117 19.87 1.18 7.29
N SER A 118 19.91 0.29 8.28
CA SER A 118 21.17 -0.01 8.95
C SER A 118 22.09 -0.54 7.85
N ASP A 119 22.53 0.37 6.99
CA ASP A 119 23.84 0.35 6.37
C ASP A 119 24.76 0.73 7.52
N ASP A 120 24.88 -0.23 8.44
CA ASP A 120 26.02 -0.37 9.33
C ASP A 120 27.17 -0.86 8.42
N ASP A 121 27.52 -0.04 7.42
CA ASP A 121 28.85 -0.03 6.83
C ASP A 121 29.68 0.85 7.78
N ASP A 122 29.86 0.33 9.01
CA ASP A 122 31.02 0.64 9.82
C ASP A 122 32.18 0.04 9.00
N ASP A 123 32.77 0.88 8.16
CA ASP A 123 34.01 0.60 7.44
C ASP A 123 35.08 0.32 8.50
N ASP A 124 35.14 -0.95 8.91
CA ASP A 124 36.20 -1.60 9.66
C ASP A 124 37.46 -1.45 8.81
N ILE A 125 38.12 -0.30 8.93
CA ILE A 125 39.48 -0.11 8.44
C ILE A 125 40.38 -0.80 9.48
N PRO A 126 40.95 -2.00 9.19
CA PRO A 126 41.81 -2.63 10.15
C PRO A 126 43.10 -1.78 10.33
N PRO A 127 43.61 -1.63 11.57
CA PRO A 127 44.66 -0.67 11.91
C PRO A 127 46.07 -0.99 11.34
N TRP A 128 46.19 -1.93 10.39
CA TRP A 128 47.48 -2.32 9.80
C TRP A 128 47.75 -1.74 8.40
N GLU A 129 46.83 -0.93 7.85
CA GLU A 129 46.99 -0.26 6.54
C GLU A 129 47.34 1.24 6.63
N GLN A 130 48.03 1.68 7.69
CA GLN A 130 48.69 3.00 7.75
C GLN A 130 50.21 2.92 7.61
#